data_AF-A0A2N9AHX5-F1
#
_entry.id   AF-A0A2N9AHX5-F1
#
_cell.length_a   1.000
_cell.length_b   1.000
_cell.length_c   1.000
_cell.angle_alpha   90.00
_cell.angle_beta   90.00
_cell.angle_gamma   90.00
#
_symmetry.space_group_name_H-M   'P 1'
#
loop_
_entity.id
_entity.type
_entity.pdbx_description
1 polymer ?
#
loop_
_entity_poly.entity_id
_entity_poly.type
_entity_poly.pdbx_seq_one_letter_code
_entity_poly.pdbx_strand_id
1 'polypeptide(L)'
;MRIATLALLTTVLVSPALAADLDYGVLRGYDDDYPAPAPIIDWSGFYVGGHGGYSSASMGFTNVFSKPYSQYFRARDIETEFGISSLLSFASQRVHGITYGAFAGYNIQLDDAVFGIEVDYTSFSKSGMSYSEISRFVTTKNNMFETVNLRGFSRTELEDFGTIRGRAGYAFGSFLPFVTAGLAIGRATILDQPEVQNYGYDATAAAAYQTNPKAGAPVTHHGYANGNTAFDPSAPQDPQKSIPDGFYQIPAKPKSKAMAGVALGAGLEYAITPNFLLRGEYQYVLFDDFDGHKINVNTVRGGAAIKF
;
A
#
# COMPACT_ATOMS: atom_id res chain seq x y z
N MET A 1 -9.25 -13.65 -16.73
CA MET A 1 -10.29 -14.12 -15.78
C MET A 1 -9.58 -14.75 -14.59
N ARG A 2 -9.68 -14.15 -13.39
CA ARG A 2 -9.10 -14.72 -12.17
C ARG A 2 -10.22 -14.88 -11.15
N ILE A 3 -10.66 -16.12 -10.97
CA ILE A 3 -11.53 -16.53 -9.87
C ILE A 3 -10.58 -16.99 -8.76
N ALA A 4 -10.56 -16.28 -7.64
CA ALA A 4 -9.93 -16.73 -6.41
C ALA A 4 -11.03 -16.94 -5.38
N THR A 5 -11.45 -18.19 -5.24
CA THR A 5 -12.31 -18.71 -4.19
C THR A 5 -11.60 -18.59 -2.85
N LEU A 6 -12.15 -17.80 -1.93
CA LEU A 6 -11.73 -17.79 -0.52
C LEU A 6 -12.71 -18.65 0.28
N ALA A 7 -12.25 -19.84 0.70
CA ALA A 7 -13.02 -20.72 1.56
C ALA A 7 -12.94 -20.20 3.01
N LEU A 8 -14.09 -19.80 3.55
CA LEU A 8 -14.27 -19.43 4.95
C LEU A 8 -14.49 -20.72 5.76
N LEU A 9 -13.53 -21.10 6.59
CA LEU A 9 -13.66 -22.24 7.50
C LEU A 9 -14.10 -21.72 8.88
N THR A 10 -15.41 -21.67 9.12
CA THR A 10 -15.99 -21.42 10.45
C THR A 10 -16.58 -22.72 10.99
N THR A 11 -15.78 -23.48 11.73
CA THR A 11 -16.29 -24.58 12.57
C THR A 11 -16.69 -24.01 13.93
N VAL A 12 -17.98 -23.70 14.10
CA VAL A 12 -18.59 -23.48 15.42
C VAL A 12 -18.94 -24.86 15.97
N LEU A 13 -18.21 -25.32 16.98
CA LEU A 13 -18.59 -26.48 17.77
C LEU A 13 -19.72 -26.04 18.71
N VAL A 14 -20.97 -26.30 18.32
CA VAL A 14 -22.12 -26.22 19.22
C VAL A 14 -22.19 -27.55 19.97
N SER A 15 -21.76 -27.56 21.24
CA SER A 15 -22.05 -28.68 22.13
C SER A 15 -23.53 -28.62 22.56
N PRO A 16 -24.33 -29.69 22.42
CA PRO A 16 -25.61 -29.75 23.10
C PRO A 16 -25.36 -29.96 24.60
N ALA A 17 -25.86 -29.04 25.42
CA ALA A 17 -26.04 -29.31 26.83
C ALA A 17 -27.16 -30.36 26.97
N LEU A 18 -26.78 -31.60 27.24
CA LEU A 18 -27.73 -32.66 27.60
C LEU A 18 -28.10 -32.45 29.07
N ALA A 19 -29.25 -31.81 29.30
CA ALA A 19 -29.93 -31.83 30.59
C ALA A 19 -30.90 -33.02 30.60
N ALA A 20 -30.56 -34.07 31.33
CA ALA A 20 -31.49 -35.11 31.76
C ALA A 20 -30.86 -35.93 32.89
N ASP A 21 -31.17 -35.58 34.14
CA ASP A 21 -31.72 -36.55 35.08
C ASP A 21 -32.46 -35.79 36.19
N LEU A 22 -33.71 -36.17 36.40
CA LEU A 22 -34.65 -35.55 37.32
C LEU A 22 -34.91 -36.58 38.43
N ASP A 23 -34.01 -36.62 39.41
CA ASP A 23 -34.18 -37.43 40.61
C ASP A 23 -35.08 -36.67 41.60
N TYR A 24 -36.33 -37.11 41.74
CA TYR A 24 -37.23 -36.62 42.78
C TYR A 24 -36.91 -37.30 44.12
N GLY A 25 -35.78 -36.89 44.71
CA GLY A 25 -35.26 -37.38 45.96
C GLY A 25 -35.33 -36.35 47.09
N VAL A 26 -36.42 -36.38 47.86
CA VAL A 26 -36.55 -35.92 49.26
C VAL A 26 -36.36 -34.41 49.54
N LEU A 27 -37.45 -33.79 50.00
CA LEU A 27 -37.54 -32.48 50.68
C LEU A 27 -36.29 -32.13 51.52
N ARG A 28 -35.47 -31.21 51.02
CA ARG A 28 -34.49 -30.44 51.80
C ARG A 28 -34.83 -28.95 51.65
N GLY A 29 -34.59 -28.20 52.74
CA GLY A 29 -35.20 -26.91 53.02
C GLY A 29 -34.87 -25.78 52.06
N TYR A 30 -35.68 -24.71 52.15
CA TYR A 30 -35.53 -23.39 51.54
C TYR A 30 -34.38 -23.29 50.52
N ASP A 31 -34.65 -23.74 49.30
CA ASP A 31 -33.83 -23.39 48.16
C ASP A 31 -33.96 -21.87 47.97
N ASP A 32 -32.90 -21.14 48.32
CA ASP A 32 -32.60 -19.85 47.70
C ASP A 32 -32.22 -20.12 46.23
N ASP A 33 -33.14 -20.70 45.47
CA ASP A 33 -33.12 -20.87 44.01
C ASP A 33 -33.45 -19.53 43.34
N TYR A 34 -32.90 -18.44 43.87
CA TYR A 34 -32.72 -17.25 43.06
C TYR A 34 -31.52 -17.55 42.16
N PRO A 35 -31.71 -17.82 40.85
CA PRO A 35 -30.57 -17.83 39.94
C PRO A 35 -29.86 -16.50 40.15
N ALA A 36 -28.56 -16.55 40.44
CA ALA A 36 -27.76 -15.35 40.58
C ALA A 36 -28.09 -14.44 39.39
N PRO A 37 -28.45 -13.16 39.62
CA PRO A 37 -28.85 -12.27 38.54
C PRO A 37 -27.76 -12.32 37.47
N ALA A 38 -28.16 -12.56 36.22
CA ALA A 38 -27.21 -12.63 35.12
C ALA A 38 -26.33 -11.37 35.19
N PRO A 39 -24.99 -11.52 35.16
CA PRO A 39 -24.11 -10.36 35.29
C PRO A 39 -24.48 -9.35 34.22
N ILE A 40 -24.88 -8.15 34.66
CA ILE A 40 -25.26 -7.06 33.77
C ILE A 40 -23.97 -6.56 33.14
N ILE A 41 -23.80 -6.82 31.84
CA ILE A 41 -22.67 -6.29 31.08
C ILE A 41 -22.96 -4.84 30.76
N ASP A 42 -22.27 -3.95 31.46
CA ASP A 42 -22.13 -2.56 31.04
C ASP A 42 -20.92 -2.47 30.09
N TRP A 43 -21.09 -1.80 28.96
CA TRP A 43 -20.03 -1.55 27.98
C TRP A 43 -19.34 -0.20 28.20
N SER A 44 -19.86 0.64 29.10
CA SER A 44 -19.27 1.92 29.47
C SER A 44 -17.95 1.73 30.19
N GLY A 45 -17.04 2.69 30.01
CA GLY A 45 -15.77 2.73 30.72
C GLY A 45 -14.56 2.84 29.80
N PHE A 46 -13.39 2.96 30.43
CA PHE A 46 -12.11 2.97 29.74
C PHE A 46 -11.69 1.54 29.44
N TYR A 47 -11.05 1.32 28.31
CA TYR A 47 -10.45 0.02 28.01
C TYR A 47 -9.10 0.17 27.32
N VAL A 48 -8.24 -0.82 27.55
CA VAL A 48 -6.93 -0.94 26.91
C VAL A 48 -6.69 -2.38 26.53
N GLY A 49 -6.09 -2.60 25.37
CA GLY A 49 -5.93 -3.93 24.81
C GLY A 49 -4.81 -4.03 23.79
N GLY A 50 -4.55 -5.27 23.40
CA GLY A 50 -3.63 -5.63 22.33
C GLY A 50 -4.38 -6.34 21.20
N HIS A 51 -3.87 -6.21 19.98
CA HIS A 51 -4.38 -6.93 18.82
C HIS A 51 -3.27 -7.57 18.00
N GLY A 52 -3.63 -8.65 17.33
CA GLY A 52 -2.83 -9.34 16.32
C GLY A 52 -3.70 -9.69 15.13
N GLY A 53 -3.14 -9.68 13.93
CA GLY A 53 -3.93 -9.88 12.73
C GLY A 53 -3.11 -10.19 11.50
N TYR A 54 -3.81 -10.33 10.39
CA TYR A 54 -3.24 -10.50 9.07
C TYR A 54 -3.69 -9.35 8.19
N SER A 55 -2.72 -8.70 7.55
CA SER A 55 -2.94 -7.51 6.73
C SER A 55 -2.53 -7.75 5.28
N SER A 56 -3.30 -7.16 4.39
CA SER A 56 -3.13 -7.15 2.94
C SER A 56 -3.07 -5.69 2.49
N ALA A 57 -1.87 -5.24 2.13
CA ALA A 57 -1.65 -3.87 1.67
C ALA A 57 -1.42 -3.84 0.16
N SER A 58 -2.13 -2.93 -0.52
CA SER A 58 -1.89 -2.60 -1.91
C SER A 58 -1.06 -1.33 -1.98
N MET A 59 0.08 -1.41 -2.66
CA MET A 59 1.02 -0.32 -2.89
C MET A 59 0.99 0.04 -4.38
N GLY A 60 0.45 1.21 -4.68
CA GLY A 60 0.32 1.74 -6.03
C GLY A 60 1.41 2.75 -6.34
N PHE A 61 1.78 2.80 -7.62
CA PHE A 61 2.86 3.63 -8.14
C PHE A 61 2.33 4.37 -9.38
N THR A 62 2.07 5.66 -9.25
CA THR A 62 1.51 6.51 -10.31
C THR A 62 2.42 7.70 -10.54
N ASN A 63 2.97 7.83 -11.75
CA ASN A 63 3.84 8.96 -12.13
C ASN A 63 5.05 9.20 -11.19
N VAL A 64 5.50 8.17 -10.47
CA VAL A 64 6.62 8.26 -9.49
C VAL A 64 7.91 8.83 -10.12
N PHE A 65 8.15 8.58 -11.40
CA PHE A 65 9.33 9.09 -12.12
C PHE A 65 9.08 10.31 -12.99
N SER A 66 7.86 10.86 -13.01
CA SER A 66 7.55 12.03 -13.86
C SER A 66 8.38 13.25 -13.48
N LYS A 67 8.50 13.54 -12.17
CA LYS A 67 9.33 14.65 -11.70
C LYS A 67 10.83 14.48 -12.01
N PRO A 68 11.50 13.34 -11.69
CA PRO A 68 12.92 13.20 -12.01
C PRO A 68 13.19 13.21 -13.52
N TYR A 69 12.34 12.60 -14.36
CA TYR A 69 12.54 12.64 -15.80
C TYR A 69 12.29 14.02 -16.41
N SER A 70 11.24 14.73 -16.01
CA SER A 70 11.01 16.10 -16.48
C SER A 70 12.16 17.03 -16.08
N GLN A 71 12.76 16.83 -14.90
CA GLN A 71 13.95 17.59 -14.50
C GLN A 71 15.20 17.22 -15.30
N TYR A 72 15.40 15.94 -15.63
CA TYR A 72 16.51 15.48 -16.45
C TYR A 72 16.44 16.03 -17.89
N PHE A 73 15.24 16.02 -18.48
CA PHE A 73 15.00 16.46 -19.85
C PHE A 73 14.54 17.93 -19.98
N ARG A 74 14.58 18.73 -18.91
CA ARG A 74 14.03 20.10 -18.85
C ARG A 74 14.52 21.07 -19.93
N ALA A 75 15.68 20.80 -20.54
CA ALA A 75 16.31 21.63 -21.58
C ALA A 75 16.45 20.86 -22.91
N ARG A 76 15.62 19.83 -23.12
CA ARG A 76 15.63 18.99 -24.33
C ARG A 76 14.24 19.03 -24.98
N ASP A 77 14.22 19.17 -26.29
CA ASP A 77 12.98 19.24 -27.08
C ASP A 77 12.11 17.98 -26.90
N ILE A 78 12.72 16.83 -26.62
CA ILE A 78 12.01 15.55 -26.45
C ILE A 78 10.98 15.57 -25.31
N GLU A 79 11.22 16.27 -24.20
CA GLU A 79 10.23 16.36 -23.13
C GLU A 79 9.03 17.20 -23.56
N THR A 80 9.29 18.35 -24.21
CA THR A 80 8.23 19.26 -24.67
C THR A 80 7.42 18.71 -25.84
N GLU A 81 8.05 17.93 -26.73
CA GLU A 81 7.40 17.40 -27.93
C GLU A 81 6.70 16.06 -27.69
N PHE A 82 7.21 15.21 -26.78
CA PHE A 82 6.74 13.83 -26.62
C PHE A 82 6.30 13.46 -25.19
N GLY A 83 6.48 14.33 -24.20
CA GLY A 83 6.02 14.08 -22.83
C GLY A 83 6.68 12.86 -22.18
N ILE A 84 7.99 12.70 -22.40
CA ILE A 84 8.79 11.53 -22.01
C ILE A 84 8.60 11.17 -20.54
N SER A 85 8.52 12.17 -19.66
CA SER A 85 8.33 11.97 -18.22
C SER A 85 7.07 11.18 -17.82
N SER A 86 6.07 11.10 -18.69
CA SER A 86 4.81 10.39 -18.44
C SER A 86 4.76 8.96 -18.99
N LEU A 87 5.78 8.55 -19.74
CA LEU A 87 5.75 7.30 -20.50
C LEU A 87 5.88 6.04 -19.65
N LEU A 88 6.53 6.14 -18.49
CA LEU A 88 6.82 4.99 -17.64
C LEU A 88 5.71 4.77 -16.61
N SER A 89 5.06 3.62 -16.68
CA SER A 89 4.03 3.20 -15.73
C SER A 89 4.49 2.00 -14.90
N PHE A 90 4.08 1.94 -13.64
CA PHE A 90 4.46 0.88 -12.72
C PHE A 90 3.26 0.01 -12.34
N ALA A 91 3.51 -1.27 -12.07
CA ALA A 91 2.47 -2.19 -11.62
C ALA A 91 2.29 -2.07 -10.11
N SER A 92 1.04 -1.94 -9.66
CA SER A 92 0.72 -1.99 -8.23
C SER A 92 1.13 -3.34 -7.63
N GLN A 93 1.71 -3.31 -6.44
CA GLN A 93 2.12 -4.50 -5.69
C GLN A 93 1.19 -4.76 -4.52
N ARG A 94 0.87 -6.02 -4.26
CA ARG A 94 0.13 -6.42 -3.06
C ARG A 94 1.07 -7.20 -2.15
N VAL A 95 1.16 -6.76 -0.90
CA VAL A 95 1.99 -7.37 0.12
C VAL A 95 1.13 -7.82 1.29
N HIS A 96 1.54 -8.90 1.93
CA HIS A 96 0.81 -9.48 3.04
C HIS A 96 1.70 -9.70 4.23
N GLY A 97 1.13 -9.71 5.43
CA GLY A 97 1.90 -9.91 6.64
C GLY A 97 1.07 -9.98 7.89
N ILE A 98 1.69 -10.55 8.92
CA ILE A 98 1.18 -10.48 10.28
C ILE A 98 1.38 -9.05 10.79
N THR A 99 0.35 -8.53 11.45
CA THR A 99 0.36 -7.25 12.16
C THR A 99 0.10 -7.48 13.63
N TYR A 100 0.64 -6.60 14.47
CA TYR A 100 0.32 -6.56 15.89
C TYR A 100 0.36 -5.13 16.40
N GLY A 101 -0.31 -4.88 17.51
CA GLY A 101 -0.49 -3.52 17.99
C GLY A 101 -1.22 -3.45 19.33
N ALA A 102 -1.50 -2.22 19.72
CA ALA A 102 -2.23 -1.91 20.94
C ALA A 102 -3.29 -0.85 20.64
N PHE A 103 -4.35 -0.87 21.43
CA PHE A 103 -5.45 0.07 21.33
C PHE A 103 -5.94 0.47 22.71
N ALA A 104 -6.49 1.68 22.80
CA ALA A 104 -7.15 2.19 23.98
C ALA A 104 -8.36 3.02 23.58
N GLY A 105 -9.41 2.99 24.39
CA GLY A 105 -10.62 3.74 24.10
C GLY A 105 -11.49 3.98 25.32
N TYR A 106 -12.55 4.71 25.09
CA TYR A 106 -13.59 5.00 26.08
C TYR A 106 -14.95 4.81 25.44
N ASN A 107 -15.82 4.08 26.12
CA ASN A 107 -17.19 3.81 25.71
C ASN A 107 -18.19 4.47 26.66
N ILE A 108 -19.29 4.90 26.08
CA ILE A 108 -20.52 5.28 26.77
C ILE A 108 -21.65 4.40 26.26
N GLN A 109 -22.43 3.81 27.16
CA GLN A 109 -23.63 3.06 26.83
C GLN A 109 -24.87 3.88 27.20
N LEU A 110 -25.81 3.96 26.25
CA LEU A 110 -27.13 4.59 26.40
C LEU A 110 -28.16 3.51 26.01
N ASP A 111 -28.80 2.92 27.01
CA ASP A 111 -29.62 1.71 26.85
C ASP A 111 -28.82 0.60 26.16
N ASP A 112 -29.21 0.17 24.96
CA ASP A 112 -28.47 -0.82 24.17
C ASP A 112 -27.46 -0.18 23.21
N ALA A 113 -27.50 1.14 22.98
CA ALA A 113 -26.58 1.80 22.07
C ALA A 113 -25.25 2.10 22.77
N VAL A 114 -24.13 1.72 22.13
CA VAL A 114 -22.78 1.99 22.64
C VAL A 114 -22.06 2.92 21.67
N PHE A 115 -21.53 4.02 22.19
CA PHE A 115 -20.69 4.95 21.45
C PHE A 115 -19.32 5.05 22.11
N GLY A 116 -18.30 5.42 21.34
CA GLY A 116 -16.98 5.61 21.93
C GLY A 116 -15.97 6.24 20.99
N ILE A 117 -14.79 6.46 21.54
CA ILE A 117 -13.60 6.85 20.80
C ILE A 117 -12.49 5.84 21.08
N GLU A 118 -11.70 5.53 20.06
CA GLU A 118 -10.58 4.62 20.13
C GLU A 118 -9.37 5.21 19.41
N VAL A 119 -8.19 5.00 20.00
CA VAL A 119 -6.90 5.20 19.36
C VAL A 119 -6.18 3.85 19.31
N ASP A 120 -5.55 3.55 18.18
CA ASP A 120 -4.73 2.35 18.03
C ASP A 120 -3.46 2.59 17.24
N TYR A 121 -2.45 1.76 17.52
CA TYR A 121 -1.18 1.69 16.82
C TYR A 121 -0.98 0.27 16.30
N THR A 122 -0.58 0.14 15.03
CA THR A 122 -0.37 -1.14 14.35
C THR A 122 0.99 -1.16 13.64
N SER A 123 1.80 -2.16 13.97
CA SER A 123 3.05 -2.49 13.29
C SER A 123 2.79 -3.42 12.10
N PHE A 124 3.41 -3.16 10.94
CA PHE A 124 3.27 -3.98 9.73
C PHE A 124 4.60 -4.25 9.01
N SER A 125 5.50 -3.27 8.93
CA SER A 125 6.85 -3.34 8.33
C SER A 125 6.90 -4.21 7.05
N LYS A 126 6.17 -3.79 6.01
CA LYS A 126 6.19 -4.46 4.69
C LYS A 126 6.53 -3.50 3.58
N SER A 127 7.23 -4.01 2.58
CA SER A 127 7.60 -3.26 1.39
C SER A 127 7.17 -3.95 0.11
N GLY A 128 6.67 -3.16 -0.84
CA GLY A 128 6.39 -3.55 -2.21
C GLY A 128 7.35 -2.84 -3.16
N MET A 129 7.76 -3.53 -4.23
CA MET A 129 8.68 -2.99 -5.23
C MET A 129 8.18 -3.31 -6.63
N SER A 130 8.17 -2.30 -7.50
CA SER A 130 7.83 -2.45 -8.91
C SER A 130 8.99 -1.99 -9.77
N TYR A 131 9.34 -2.79 -10.78
CA TYR A 131 10.27 -2.41 -11.85
C TYR A 131 9.48 -2.18 -13.13
N SER A 132 9.89 -1.18 -13.90
CA SER A 132 9.32 -0.91 -15.22
C SER A 132 10.41 -0.38 -16.15
N GLU A 133 10.24 -0.65 -17.44
CA GLU A 133 11.09 -0.12 -18.49
C GLU A 133 10.27 0.19 -19.75
N ILE A 134 10.72 1.18 -20.50
CA ILE A 134 10.15 1.51 -21.80
C ILE A 134 11.22 2.10 -22.71
N SER A 135 11.14 1.72 -23.99
CA SER A 135 11.98 2.25 -25.06
C SER A 135 11.10 2.93 -26.09
N ARG A 136 11.45 4.15 -26.49
CA ARG A 136 10.78 4.89 -27.57
C ARG A 136 11.80 5.47 -28.55
N PHE A 137 11.39 5.49 -29.81
CA PHE A 137 12.10 6.17 -30.89
C PHE A 137 11.23 7.30 -31.38
N VAL A 138 11.77 8.50 -31.44
CA VAL A 138 11.05 9.69 -31.88
C VAL A 138 11.95 10.53 -32.77
N THR A 139 11.36 11.28 -33.70
CA THR A 139 12.10 12.27 -34.49
C THR A 139 11.55 13.63 -34.13
N THR A 140 12.39 14.48 -33.56
CA THR A 140 12.03 15.83 -33.13
C THR A 140 11.82 16.75 -34.34
N LYS A 141 11.22 17.92 -34.12
CA LYS A 141 11.04 18.93 -35.18
C LYS A 141 12.35 19.45 -35.78
N ASN A 142 13.45 19.32 -35.04
CA ASN A 142 14.80 19.70 -35.51
C ASN A 142 15.51 18.55 -36.27
N ASN A 143 14.78 17.49 -36.66
CA ASN A 143 15.27 16.31 -37.38
C ASN A 143 16.26 15.42 -36.60
N MET A 144 16.34 15.55 -35.28
CA MET A 144 17.08 14.59 -34.46
C MET A 144 16.26 13.31 -34.29
N PHE A 145 16.79 12.18 -34.73
CA PHE A 145 16.29 10.86 -34.37
C PHE A 145 16.80 10.52 -32.98
N GLU A 146 15.88 10.41 -32.03
CA GLU A 146 16.16 10.21 -30.61
C GLU A 146 15.68 8.82 -30.20
N THR A 147 16.55 8.08 -29.54
CA THR A 147 16.18 6.90 -28.77
C THR A 147 16.16 7.28 -27.29
N VAL A 148 15.06 6.97 -26.62
CA VAL A 148 14.90 7.20 -25.19
C VAL A 148 14.53 5.88 -24.52
N ASN A 149 15.40 5.42 -23.64
CA ASN A 149 15.15 4.28 -22.76
C ASN A 149 15.00 4.79 -21.34
N LEU A 150 13.86 4.52 -20.73
CA LEU A 150 13.57 4.83 -19.33
C LEU A 150 13.40 3.52 -18.59
N ARG A 151 14.00 3.40 -17.41
CA ARG A 151 13.78 2.23 -16.56
C ARG A 151 13.98 2.55 -15.09
N GLY A 152 13.70 1.58 -14.25
CA GLY A 152 14.09 1.62 -12.84
C GLY A 152 13.05 0.95 -11.97
N PHE A 153 13.33 0.98 -10.67
CA PHE A 153 12.42 0.44 -9.66
C PHE A 153 11.97 1.51 -8.68
N SER A 154 10.74 1.34 -8.23
CA SER A 154 10.14 2.11 -7.16
C SER A 154 9.76 1.17 -6.03
N ARG A 155 10.16 1.51 -4.81
CA ARG A 155 9.89 0.75 -3.59
C ARG A 155 9.16 1.64 -2.59
N THR A 156 8.10 1.11 -2.01
CA THR A 156 7.36 1.71 -0.91
C THR A 156 7.39 0.74 0.26
N GLU A 157 7.73 1.22 1.45
CA GLU A 157 7.71 0.45 2.69
C GLU A 157 6.78 1.13 3.69
N LEU A 158 5.73 0.43 4.12
CA LEU A 158 4.87 0.86 5.23
C LEU A 158 5.45 0.29 6.52
N GLU A 159 5.96 1.16 7.39
CA GLU A 159 6.59 0.76 8.64
C GLU A 159 5.52 0.48 9.71
N ASP A 160 4.76 1.51 10.04
CA ASP A 160 3.73 1.53 11.06
C ASP A 160 2.61 2.51 10.69
N PHE A 161 1.45 2.32 11.32
CA PHE A 161 0.36 3.29 11.26
C PHE A 161 -0.45 3.28 12.55
N GLY A 162 -1.05 4.42 12.86
CA GLY A 162 -2.02 4.56 13.93
C GLY A 162 -3.33 5.13 13.41
N THR A 163 -4.41 4.91 14.16
CA THR A 163 -5.72 5.48 13.84
C THR A 163 -6.39 6.07 15.06
N ILE A 164 -7.26 7.05 14.83
CA ILE A 164 -8.18 7.61 15.82
C ILE A 164 -9.58 7.48 15.22
N ARG A 165 -10.46 6.74 15.89
CA ARG A 165 -11.76 6.34 15.36
C ARG A 165 -12.87 6.59 16.36
N GLY A 166 -14.01 7.08 15.87
CA GLY A 166 -15.27 6.97 16.58
C GLY A 166 -15.84 5.56 16.39
N ARG A 167 -16.50 5.02 17.41
CA ARG A 167 -17.18 3.73 17.38
C ARG A 167 -18.66 3.87 17.73
N ALA A 168 -19.48 3.06 17.07
CA ALA A 168 -20.89 2.91 17.36
C ALA A 168 -21.26 1.42 17.29
N GLY A 169 -22.00 0.92 18.27
CA GLY A 169 -22.42 -0.48 18.36
C GLY A 169 -23.74 -0.65 19.10
N TYR A 170 -24.26 -1.88 19.07
CA TYR A 170 -25.50 -2.24 19.73
C TYR A 170 -25.27 -3.44 20.65
N ALA A 171 -25.57 -3.29 21.94
CA ALA A 171 -25.34 -4.29 22.96
C ALA A 171 -26.45 -5.34 22.98
N PHE A 172 -26.06 -6.62 22.93
CA PHE A 172 -26.90 -7.78 23.13
C PHE A 172 -26.36 -8.58 24.32
N GLY A 173 -26.49 -8.02 25.52
CA GLY A 173 -25.83 -8.55 26.71
C GLY A 173 -24.31 -8.59 26.54
N SER A 174 -23.74 -9.80 26.50
CA SER A 174 -22.29 -10.03 26.33
C SER A 174 -21.77 -9.85 24.90
N PHE A 175 -22.63 -9.62 23.92
CA PHE A 175 -22.24 -9.48 22.52
C PHE A 175 -22.43 -8.06 22.01
N LEU A 176 -21.42 -7.49 21.35
CA LEU A 176 -21.45 -6.11 20.83
C LEU A 176 -20.93 -6.07 19.39
N PRO A 177 -21.80 -6.15 18.37
CA PRO A 177 -21.46 -5.72 17.02
C PRO A 177 -21.23 -4.21 16.99
N PHE A 178 -20.19 -3.79 16.28
CA PHE A 178 -19.83 -2.39 16.16
C PHE A 178 -19.24 -2.04 14.79
N VAL A 179 -19.31 -0.76 14.48
CA VAL A 179 -18.62 -0.13 13.35
C VAL A 179 -17.77 1.02 13.85
N THR A 180 -16.69 1.31 13.11
CA THR A 180 -15.76 2.40 13.41
C THR A 180 -15.46 3.21 12.17
N ALA A 181 -15.25 4.50 12.35
CA ALA A 181 -14.80 5.40 11.29
C ALA A 181 -13.91 6.49 11.88
N GLY A 182 -12.89 6.91 11.13
CA GLY A 182 -12.00 7.97 11.59
C GLY A 182 -10.80 8.21 10.69
N LEU A 183 -9.73 8.72 11.29
CA LEU A 183 -8.52 9.16 10.62
C LEU A 183 -7.37 8.18 10.89
N ALA A 184 -6.47 8.07 9.92
CA ALA A 184 -5.25 7.30 10.01
C ALA A 184 -4.03 8.19 9.79
N ILE A 185 -2.94 7.87 10.46
CA ILE A 185 -1.61 8.42 10.19
C ILE A 185 -0.62 7.27 10.07
N GLY A 186 0.24 7.32 9.06
CA GLY A 186 1.22 6.28 8.80
C GLY A 186 2.58 6.85 8.46
N ARG A 187 3.62 6.04 8.67
CA ARG A 187 4.97 6.35 8.21
C ARG A 187 5.36 5.38 7.10
N ALA A 188 5.75 5.92 5.95
CA ALA A 188 6.29 5.16 4.84
C ALA A 188 7.68 5.63 4.45
N THR A 189 8.52 4.69 4.04
CA THR A 189 9.80 4.98 3.42
C THR A 189 9.74 4.64 1.94
N ILE A 190 10.06 5.60 1.08
CA ILE A 190 10.08 5.44 -0.38
C ILE A 190 11.51 5.43 -0.90
N LEU A 191 11.77 4.64 -1.94
CA LEU A 191 13.02 4.60 -2.69
C LEU A 191 12.70 4.48 -4.17
N ASP A 192 12.97 5.55 -4.90
CA ASP A 192 12.70 5.69 -6.34
C ASP A 192 14.02 5.81 -7.08
N GLN A 193 14.39 4.82 -7.88
CA GLN A 193 15.68 4.78 -8.60
C GLN A 193 15.47 4.83 -10.12
N PRO A 194 15.26 6.03 -10.69
CA PRO A 194 15.13 6.18 -12.13
C PRO A 194 16.48 6.09 -12.83
N GLU A 195 16.46 5.43 -13.97
CA GLU A 195 17.58 5.29 -14.90
C GLU A 195 17.12 5.74 -16.28
N VAL A 196 18.00 6.47 -16.96
CA VAL A 196 17.71 7.05 -18.27
C VAL A 196 18.88 6.83 -19.20
N GLN A 197 18.59 6.45 -20.44
CA GLN A 197 19.54 6.44 -21.53
C GLN A 197 18.90 7.18 -22.70
N ASN A 198 19.55 8.23 -23.18
CA ASN A 198 19.09 8.98 -24.33
C ASN A 198 20.26 9.24 -25.27
N TYR A 199 20.08 8.84 -26.52
CA TYR A 199 21.05 9.01 -27.58
C TYR A 199 20.32 9.32 -28.88
N GLY A 200 20.95 10.08 -29.74
CA GLY A 200 20.33 10.51 -30.97
C GLY A 200 21.30 11.12 -31.95
N TYR A 201 20.83 11.27 -33.19
CA TYR A 201 21.61 11.80 -34.31
C TYR A 201 20.72 12.56 -35.28
N ASP A 202 21.30 13.48 -36.04
CA ASP A 202 20.60 14.19 -37.11
C ASP A 202 20.26 13.21 -38.24
N ALA A 203 18.96 12.91 -38.39
CA ALA A 203 18.46 11.93 -39.34
C ALA A 203 18.70 12.35 -40.79
N THR A 204 18.63 13.65 -41.08
CA THR A 204 18.82 14.18 -42.44
C THR A 204 20.29 14.13 -42.82
N ALA A 205 21.18 14.54 -41.91
CA ALA A 205 22.61 14.48 -42.12
C ALA A 205 23.11 13.03 -42.25
N ALA A 206 22.60 12.11 -41.43
CA ALA A 206 22.95 10.69 -41.53
C ALA A 206 22.49 10.08 -42.87
N ALA A 207 21.27 10.36 -43.30
CA ALA A 207 20.78 9.91 -44.61
C ALA A 207 21.64 10.47 -45.76
N ALA A 208 22.03 11.74 -45.70
CA ALA A 208 22.93 12.34 -46.68
C ALA A 208 24.31 11.66 -46.67
N TYR A 209 24.87 11.38 -45.49
CA TYR A 209 26.16 10.68 -45.35
C TYR A 209 26.11 9.27 -45.96
N GLN A 210 25.02 8.52 -45.76
CA GLN A 210 24.84 7.18 -46.34
C GLN A 210 24.82 7.20 -47.88
N THR A 211 24.27 8.26 -48.49
CA THR A 211 24.23 8.39 -49.95
C THR A 211 25.55 8.84 -50.56
N ASN A 212 26.31 9.70 -49.86
CA ASN A 212 27.61 10.17 -50.31
C ASN A 212 28.57 10.43 -49.13
N PRO A 213 29.27 9.39 -48.63
CA PRO A 213 30.15 9.51 -47.47
C PRO A 213 31.30 10.52 -47.67
N LYS A 214 31.70 10.76 -48.92
CA LYS A 214 32.80 11.66 -49.28
C LYS A 214 32.39 13.14 -49.35
N ALA A 215 31.09 13.44 -49.33
CA ALA A 215 30.60 14.83 -49.27
C ALA A 215 30.66 15.45 -47.86
N GLY A 216 30.92 14.64 -46.82
CA GLY A 216 31.67 15.07 -45.64
C GLY A 216 31.05 16.09 -44.69
N ALA A 217 29.73 16.24 -44.63
CA ALA A 217 29.14 16.97 -43.51
C ALA A 217 29.18 16.09 -42.25
N PRO A 218 29.77 16.56 -41.12
CA PRO A 218 29.70 15.83 -39.87
C PRO A 218 28.24 15.67 -39.42
N VAL A 219 27.88 14.47 -38.97
CA VAL A 219 26.54 14.19 -38.43
C VAL A 219 26.53 14.52 -36.94
N THR A 220 25.71 15.50 -36.56
CA THR A 220 25.46 15.84 -35.16
C THR A 220 24.86 14.64 -34.42
N HIS A 221 25.40 14.30 -33.26
CA HIS A 221 24.95 13.20 -32.43
C HIS A 221 25.25 13.45 -30.94
N HIS A 222 24.60 12.69 -30.05
CA HIS A 222 24.86 12.68 -28.60
C HIS A 222 24.50 11.33 -27.98
N GLY A 223 25.00 11.08 -26.78
CA GLY A 223 24.67 9.88 -25.99
C GLY A 223 25.30 8.60 -26.53
N TYR A 224 26.39 8.72 -27.29
CA TYR A 224 27.22 7.61 -27.74
C TYR A 224 28.53 7.61 -26.95
N ALA A 225 29.14 6.43 -26.79
CA ALA A 225 30.37 6.24 -26.02
C ALA A 225 31.51 7.17 -26.46
N ASN A 226 32.52 7.38 -25.61
CA ASN A 226 33.72 8.10 -26.04
C ASN A 226 34.68 7.18 -26.80
N GLY A 227 35.02 7.52 -28.04
CA GLY A 227 36.04 6.82 -28.85
C GLY A 227 35.82 6.96 -30.36
N ASN A 228 36.86 6.66 -31.15
CA ASN A 228 36.84 6.82 -32.62
C ASN A 228 35.80 5.94 -33.36
N THR A 229 35.14 5.00 -32.67
CA THR A 229 34.17 4.05 -33.24
C THR A 229 32.83 4.07 -32.52
N ALA A 230 32.54 5.10 -31.72
CA ALA A 230 31.34 5.11 -30.90
C ALA A 230 30.07 5.50 -31.66
N PHE A 231 30.22 6.23 -32.77
CA PHE A 231 29.13 6.56 -33.67
C PHE A 231 29.60 6.47 -35.11
N ASP A 232 28.96 5.60 -35.89
CA ASP A 232 29.19 5.45 -37.33
C ASP A 232 27.98 6.00 -38.10
N PRO A 233 28.11 7.18 -38.73
CA PRO A 233 27.00 7.78 -39.49
C PRO A 233 26.56 6.97 -40.71
N SER A 234 27.33 5.99 -41.17
CA SER A 234 26.87 5.04 -42.20
C SER A 234 25.89 4.01 -41.65
N ALA A 235 25.95 3.73 -40.34
CA ALA A 235 25.14 2.75 -39.65
C ALA A 235 24.74 3.24 -38.24
N PRO A 236 23.98 4.35 -38.13
CA PRO A 236 23.72 5.03 -36.85
C PRO A 236 22.82 4.22 -35.88
N GLN A 237 22.12 3.20 -36.40
CA GLN A 237 21.26 2.29 -35.66
C GLN A 237 21.90 0.90 -35.42
N ASP A 238 23.10 0.63 -35.97
CA ASP A 238 23.80 -0.63 -35.76
C ASP A 238 24.52 -0.58 -34.40
N PRO A 239 24.12 -1.38 -33.40
CA PRO A 239 24.68 -1.32 -32.05
C PRO A 239 26.14 -1.79 -31.97
N GLN A 240 26.68 -2.42 -33.03
CA GLN A 240 28.11 -2.77 -33.10
C GLN A 240 28.99 -1.61 -33.60
N LYS A 241 28.39 -0.65 -34.31
CA LYS A 241 29.10 0.47 -34.95
C LYS A 241 28.77 1.83 -34.34
N SER A 242 27.60 1.93 -33.72
CA SER A 242 27.09 3.11 -33.04
C SER A 242 26.64 2.69 -31.65
N ILE A 243 27.55 2.79 -30.68
CA ILE A 243 27.43 2.24 -29.32
C ILE A 243 26.89 3.34 -28.39
N PRO A 244 25.65 3.25 -27.92
CA PRO A 244 25.11 4.22 -26.98
C PRO A 244 25.84 4.17 -25.63
N ASP A 245 25.92 5.31 -24.95
CA ASP A 245 26.33 5.40 -23.56
C ASP A 245 25.43 4.51 -22.68
N GLY A 246 25.96 3.99 -21.57
CA GLY A 246 25.16 3.24 -20.61
C GLY A 246 24.02 4.07 -19.98
N PHE A 247 23.14 3.40 -19.24
CA PHE A 247 22.11 4.11 -18.48
C PHE A 247 22.76 5.03 -17.43
N TYR A 248 22.31 6.28 -17.42
CA TYR A 248 22.57 7.23 -16.36
C TYR A 248 21.58 7.01 -15.22
N GLN A 249 22.10 6.71 -14.04
CA GLN A 249 21.28 6.63 -12.83
C GLN A 249 21.06 8.03 -12.26
N ILE A 250 19.80 8.47 -12.24
CA ILE A 250 19.45 9.75 -11.61
C ILE A 250 19.62 9.58 -10.09
N PRO A 251 20.39 10.44 -9.41
CA PRO A 251 20.64 10.30 -7.98
C PRO A 251 19.35 10.23 -7.16
N ALA A 252 19.24 9.17 -6.38
CA ALA A 252 18.09 8.86 -5.56
C ALA A 252 18.52 8.53 -4.13
N LYS A 253 17.71 8.92 -3.16
CA LYS A 253 17.90 8.58 -1.75
C LYS A 253 16.57 8.13 -1.16
N PRO A 254 16.59 7.17 -0.22
CA PRO A 254 15.40 6.84 0.57
C PRO A 254 14.85 8.09 1.25
N LYS A 255 13.52 8.22 1.29
CA LYS A 255 12.83 9.32 1.98
C LYS A 255 11.74 8.75 2.87
N SER A 256 11.74 9.13 4.14
CA SER A 256 10.63 8.86 5.03
C SER A 256 9.56 9.95 4.89
N LYS A 257 8.29 9.53 4.83
CA LYS A 257 7.11 10.36 4.62
C LYS A 257 6.06 10.00 5.65
N ALA A 258 5.45 11.02 6.26
CA ALA A 258 4.22 10.86 7.00
C ALA A 258 3.04 10.94 6.02
N MET A 259 2.04 10.09 6.24
CA MET A 259 0.85 9.99 5.40
C MET A 259 -0.38 10.14 6.28
N ALA A 260 -1.36 10.90 5.82
CA ALA A 260 -2.69 10.94 6.41
C ALA A 260 -3.63 10.03 5.61
N GLY A 261 -4.73 9.62 6.24
CA GLY A 261 -5.71 8.77 5.61
C GLY A 261 -7.00 8.65 6.40
N VAL A 262 -7.89 7.82 5.89
CA VAL A 262 -9.15 7.46 6.54
C VAL A 262 -9.12 5.99 6.95
N ALA A 263 -9.80 5.69 8.05
CA ALA A 263 -9.96 4.34 8.56
C ALA A 263 -11.44 4.01 8.74
N LEU A 264 -11.85 2.85 8.27
CA LEU A 264 -13.16 2.26 8.49
C LEU A 264 -12.99 0.86 9.07
N GLY A 265 -13.87 0.45 9.97
CA GLY A 265 -13.82 -0.90 10.50
C GLY A 265 -15.18 -1.40 10.93
N ALA A 266 -15.34 -2.71 10.95
CA ALA A 266 -16.52 -3.39 11.48
C ALA A 266 -16.06 -4.62 12.24
N GLY A 267 -16.70 -4.89 13.38
CA GLY A 267 -16.25 -5.95 14.26
C GLY A 267 -17.32 -6.37 15.25
N LEU A 268 -16.91 -7.35 16.06
CA LEU A 268 -17.69 -7.93 17.13
C LEU A 268 -16.83 -7.96 18.39
N GLU A 269 -17.40 -7.57 19.51
CA GLU A 269 -16.84 -7.78 20.84
C GLU A 269 -17.67 -8.78 21.63
N TYR A 270 -16.99 -9.57 22.45
CA TYR A 270 -17.59 -10.50 23.39
C TYR A 270 -17.03 -10.28 24.79
N ALA A 271 -17.89 -9.95 25.74
CA ALA A 271 -17.54 -9.83 27.15
C ALA A 271 -17.48 -11.22 27.80
N ILE A 272 -16.27 -11.70 28.10
CA ILE A 272 -16.09 -12.94 28.87
C ILE A 272 -16.52 -12.72 30.33
N THR A 273 -16.14 -11.56 30.85
CA THR A 273 -16.50 -11.06 32.18
C THR A 273 -16.82 -9.57 32.05
N PRO A 274 -17.34 -8.91 33.09
CA PRO A 274 -17.56 -7.46 33.05
C PRO A 274 -16.31 -6.62 32.71
N ASN A 275 -15.10 -7.18 32.89
CA ASN A 275 -13.83 -6.46 32.67
C ASN A 275 -13.01 -7.01 31.50
N PHE A 276 -13.25 -8.23 31.03
CA PHE A 276 -12.45 -8.86 29.97
C PHE A 276 -13.26 -8.97 28.68
N LEU A 277 -12.75 -8.33 27.62
CA LEU A 277 -13.37 -8.27 26.31
C LEU A 277 -12.50 -9.01 25.29
N LEU A 278 -13.10 -9.83 24.44
CA LEU A 278 -12.51 -10.33 23.21
C LEU A 278 -13.06 -9.56 22.02
N ARG A 279 -12.20 -9.31 21.02
CA ARG A 279 -12.55 -8.56 19.82
C ARG A 279 -12.15 -9.34 18.57
N GLY A 280 -13.04 -9.35 17.58
CA GLY A 280 -12.71 -9.61 16.17
C GLY A 280 -13.09 -8.40 15.32
N GLU A 281 -12.19 -7.91 14.48
CA GLU A 281 -12.42 -6.73 13.66
C GLU A 281 -11.83 -6.89 12.25
N TYR A 282 -12.56 -6.42 11.25
CA TYR A 282 -12.03 -6.10 9.93
C TYR A 282 -11.85 -4.58 9.82
N GLN A 283 -10.63 -4.16 9.44
CA GLN A 283 -10.26 -2.76 9.28
C GLN A 283 -9.80 -2.51 7.84
N TYR A 284 -10.26 -1.41 7.26
CA TYR A 284 -9.79 -0.85 6.01
C TYR A 284 -9.18 0.53 6.26
N VAL A 285 -7.94 0.72 5.82
CA VAL A 285 -7.23 2.01 5.89
C VAL A 285 -6.86 2.43 4.48
N LEU A 286 -7.17 3.67 4.12
CA LEU A 286 -6.79 4.29 2.86
C LEU A 286 -5.98 5.54 3.15
N PHE A 287 -4.73 5.56 2.71
CA PHE A 287 -3.86 6.74 2.78
C PHE A 287 -3.99 7.59 1.52
N ASP A 288 -3.80 8.90 1.69
CA ASP A 288 -3.70 9.85 0.58
C ASP A 288 -2.49 9.55 -0.31
N ASP A 289 -2.48 10.14 -1.51
CA ASP A 289 -1.33 10.08 -2.40
C ASP A 289 -0.15 10.87 -1.82
N PHE A 290 1.05 10.29 -1.90
CA PHE A 290 2.29 10.95 -1.47
C PHE A 290 3.41 10.68 -2.47
N ASP A 291 3.90 11.72 -3.14
CA ASP A 291 4.95 11.63 -4.18
C ASP A 291 4.62 10.59 -5.30
N GLY A 292 3.34 10.37 -5.63
CA GLY A 292 2.92 9.38 -6.64
C GLY A 292 2.79 7.96 -6.11
N HIS A 293 2.96 7.76 -4.80
CA HIS A 293 2.74 6.49 -4.11
C HIS A 293 1.35 6.49 -3.47
N LYS A 294 0.67 5.34 -3.50
CA LYS A 294 -0.64 5.13 -2.85
C LYS A 294 -0.63 3.86 -2.03
N ILE A 295 -1.21 3.90 -0.83
CA ILE A 295 -1.32 2.72 0.02
C ILE A 295 -2.76 2.56 0.51
N ASN A 296 -3.29 1.35 0.39
CA ASN A 296 -4.44 0.92 1.18
C ASN A 296 -4.14 -0.40 1.89
N VAL A 297 -4.71 -0.59 3.07
CA VAL A 297 -4.47 -1.75 3.93
C VAL A 297 -5.82 -2.34 4.33
N ASN A 298 -5.95 -3.66 4.18
CA ASN A 298 -7.07 -4.44 4.66
C ASN A 298 -6.55 -5.36 5.76
N THR A 299 -7.13 -5.31 6.94
CA THR A 299 -6.66 -6.06 8.11
C THR A 299 -7.80 -6.86 8.70
N VAL A 300 -7.59 -8.16 8.89
CA VAL A 300 -8.44 -8.98 9.77
C VAL A 300 -7.66 -9.18 11.05
N ARG A 301 -8.20 -8.74 12.18
CA ARG A 301 -7.51 -8.77 13.47
C ARG A 301 -8.40 -9.29 14.60
N GLY A 302 -7.76 -9.98 15.53
CA GLY A 302 -8.31 -10.36 16.82
C GLY A 302 -7.58 -9.63 17.94
N GLY A 303 -8.26 -9.36 19.04
CA GLY A 303 -7.67 -8.70 20.19
C GLY A 303 -8.36 -9.04 21.49
N ALA A 304 -7.74 -8.62 22.59
CA ALA A 304 -8.30 -8.71 23.93
C ALA A 304 -8.05 -7.39 24.66
N ALA A 305 -9.01 -6.98 25.49
CA ALA A 305 -8.93 -5.75 26.27
C ALA A 305 -9.40 -5.96 27.71
N ILE A 306 -8.86 -5.13 28.60
CA ILE A 306 -9.32 -4.97 29.98
C ILE A 306 -10.08 -3.65 30.08
N LYS A 307 -11.28 -3.69 30.66
CA LYS A 307 -12.18 -2.56 30.89
C LYS A 307 -12.16 -2.15 32.37
N PHE A 308 -12.11 -0.84 32.62
CA PHE A 308 -12.06 -0.18 33.94
C PHE A 308 -13.29 0.69 34.17
#